data_AF-A0A522XVC9-F1
#
_entry.id   AF-A0A522XVC9-F1
#
_cell.length_a   1.000
_cell.length_b   1.000
_cell.length_c   1.000
_cell.angle_alpha   90.00
_cell.angle_beta   90.00
_cell.angle_gamma   90.00
#
_symmetry.space_group_name_H-M   'P 1'
#
loop_
_entity.id
_entity.type
_entity.pdbx_description
1 polymer ?
#
loop_
_entity_poly.entity_id
_entity_poly.type
_entity_poly.pdbx_seq_one_letter_code
_entity_poly.pdbx_strand_id
1 'polypeptide(L)'
;MMLNYSYPLYRPPSEADSLIFQVTLGCSFNECSFCDMYRSKEYSERPWEEVKAEIDIMSKTLPETRRIFLADGDALNLETDYMEKIVKYLYEKFPNLERVSCYAMPMNVLKKTPEELKSLRDSGLNMFYLGIESGSDLILKKVTKGATAATIIRACKKAMDVGYILSCMIILGLGGKTHSKEHIRGTAEVINASAPHYVGALTLYLENGIKEEFKTKFGEPFIPVNDSESLDELEDLIGRIDVKNEVIFRANHGSNAYTIKGTFPQDKQTMLDKISWMKQHPEVVRPTGLRGF
;
A
#
# COMPACT_ATOMS: atom_id res chain seq x y z
N MET A 1 25.72 -8.38 -14.31
CA MET A 1 25.64 -8.87 -12.92
C MET A 1 24.25 -8.48 -12.43
N MET A 2 23.46 -9.43 -11.92
CA MET A 2 22.08 -9.19 -11.50
C MET A 2 22.06 -8.73 -10.03
N LEU A 3 21.13 -7.86 -9.66
CA LEU A 3 20.90 -7.51 -8.25
C LEU A 3 20.60 -8.78 -7.45
N ASN A 4 21.25 -8.92 -6.29
CA ASN A 4 21.03 -10.04 -5.40
C ASN A 4 19.99 -9.66 -4.34
N TYR A 5 18.71 -9.88 -4.66
CA TYR A 5 17.63 -9.55 -3.73
C TYR A 5 17.56 -10.53 -2.57
N SER A 6 17.32 -9.99 -1.38
CA SER A 6 16.84 -10.75 -0.23
C SER A 6 15.36 -11.06 -0.45
N TYR A 7 15.02 -12.32 -0.66
CA TYR A 7 13.64 -12.77 -0.83
C TYR A 7 12.98 -13.13 0.52
N PRO A 8 11.65 -13.01 0.64
CA PRO A 8 10.70 -12.58 -0.39
C PRO A 8 10.75 -11.07 -0.67
N LEU A 9 10.35 -10.66 -1.87
CA LEU A 9 10.35 -9.25 -2.29
C LEU A 9 9.02 -8.94 -2.94
N TYR A 10 8.37 -7.88 -2.47
CA TYR A 10 7.08 -7.43 -2.97
C TYR A 10 7.18 -5.99 -3.45
N ARG A 11 6.35 -5.69 -4.45
CA ARG A 11 6.12 -4.33 -4.94
C ARG A 11 4.67 -4.18 -5.36
N PRO A 12 4.12 -2.95 -5.33
CA PRO A 12 2.80 -2.68 -5.87
C PRO A 12 2.75 -3.01 -7.37
N PRO A 13 1.60 -3.46 -7.93
CA PRO A 13 1.48 -3.71 -9.37
C PRO A 13 1.83 -2.50 -10.25
N SER A 14 1.62 -1.28 -9.74
CA SER A 14 1.98 -0.04 -10.45
C SER A 14 3.48 0.26 -10.50
N GLU A 15 4.31 -0.52 -9.80
CA GLU A 15 5.78 -0.49 -9.84
C GLU A 15 6.36 -1.65 -10.66
N ALA A 16 5.56 -2.34 -11.48
CA ALA A 16 5.99 -3.49 -12.29
C ALA A 16 7.19 -3.20 -13.21
N ASP A 17 7.29 -1.96 -13.70
CA ASP A 17 8.38 -1.52 -14.59
C ASP A 17 9.48 -0.75 -13.85
N SER A 18 9.40 -0.63 -12.52
CA SER A 18 10.39 0.09 -11.74
C SER A 18 11.59 -0.79 -11.42
N LEU A 19 12.79 -0.20 -11.50
CA LEU A 19 14.00 -0.80 -10.96
C LEU A 19 13.90 -0.80 -9.43
N ILE A 20 14.22 -1.93 -8.81
CA ILE A 20 14.03 -2.11 -7.37
C ILE A 20 15.37 -2.04 -6.67
N PHE A 21 15.43 -1.29 -5.56
CA PHE A 21 16.52 -1.40 -4.60
C PHE A 21 15.95 -1.74 -3.23
N GLN A 22 16.60 -2.67 -2.53
CA GLN A 22 16.37 -2.88 -1.11
C GLN A 22 17.38 -2.01 -0.39
N VAL A 23 16.92 -0.95 0.27
CA VAL A 23 17.76 -0.07 1.12
C VAL A 23 17.58 -0.38 2.60
N THR A 24 16.46 -1.03 2.90
CA THR A 24 16.15 -1.73 4.14
C THR A 24 15.75 -3.16 3.79
N LEU A 25 15.81 -4.07 4.76
CA LEU A 25 15.21 -5.40 4.68
C LEU A 25 14.04 -5.49 5.66
N GLY A 26 13.01 -6.27 5.30
CA GLY A 26 11.87 -6.55 6.17
C GLY A 26 10.93 -5.35 6.41
N CYS A 27 10.11 -5.43 7.46
CA CYS A 27 9.22 -4.36 7.90
C CYS A 27 9.60 -3.93 9.31
N SER A 28 9.72 -2.62 9.57
CA SER A 28 10.10 -2.08 10.89
C SER A 28 9.08 -2.41 11.99
N PHE A 29 7.82 -2.69 11.62
CA PHE A 29 6.74 -3.02 12.54
C PHE A 29 6.41 -4.51 12.59
N ASN A 30 6.29 -5.19 11.44
CA ASN A 30 6.11 -6.64 11.25
C ASN A 30 5.12 -7.40 12.18
N GLU A 31 4.15 -6.71 12.80
CA GLU A 31 3.21 -7.30 13.77
C GLU A 31 1.77 -7.47 13.25
N CYS A 32 1.49 -6.98 12.02
CA CYS A 32 0.16 -7.06 11.40
C CYS A 32 -0.26 -8.52 11.21
N SER A 33 -1.33 -8.96 11.88
CA SER A 33 -1.72 -10.37 11.92
C SER A 33 -2.19 -10.95 10.57
N PHE A 34 -2.54 -10.09 9.61
CA PHE A 34 -2.97 -10.48 8.26
C PHE A 34 -1.83 -10.48 7.24
N CYS A 35 -0.64 -9.97 7.58
CA CYS A 35 0.44 -9.75 6.64
C CYS A 35 1.54 -10.80 6.83
N ASP A 36 1.80 -11.58 5.78
CA ASP A 36 2.87 -12.60 5.76
C ASP A 36 4.14 -12.14 5.02
N MET A 37 4.07 -10.99 4.33
CA MET A 37 5.08 -10.56 3.34
C MET A 37 6.52 -10.61 3.87
N TYR A 38 6.76 -10.18 5.10
CA TYR A 38 8.11 -10.02 5.63
C TYR A 38 8.34 -10.77 6.95
N ARG A 39 7.54 -11.80 7.24
CA ARG A 39 7.66 -12.60 8.48
C ARG A 39 8.94 -13.41 8.57
N SER A 40 9.56 -13.72 7.43
CA SER A 40 10.86 -14.40 7.35
C SER A 40 12.07 -13.45 7.40
N LYS A 41 11.84 -12.14 7.55
CA LYS A 41 12.90 -11.12 7.58
C LYS A 41 12.89 -10.34 8.87
N GLU A 42 14.08 -10.12 9.42
CA GLU A 42 14.29 -9.12 10.46
C GLU A 42 14.54 -7.75 9.81
N TYR A 43 14.00 -6.70 10.43
CA TYR A 43 14.26 -5.35 9.95
C TYR A 43 15.74 -5.01 10.07
N SER A 44 16.34 -4.55 8.99
CA SER A 44 17.71 -4.03 9.00
C SER A 44 17.91 -2.95 7.94
N GLU A 45 18.83 -2.04 8.22
CA GLU A 45 19.23 -0.96 7.32
C GLU A 45 20.49 -1.39 6.58
N ARG A 46 20.48 -1.32 5.24
CA ARG A 46 21.63 -1.81 4.47
C ARG A 46 22.76 -0.79 4.48
N PRO A 47 24.03 -1.23 4.60
CA PRO A 47 25.18 -0.33 4.58
C PRO A 47 25.29 0.45 3.27
N TRP A 48 25.78 1.70 3.37
CA TRP A 48 25.93 2.59 2.23
C TRP A 48 26.74 1.98 1.09
N GLU A 49 27.87 1.34 1.38
CA GLU A 49 28.77 0.80 0.35
C GLU A 49 28.11 -0.30 -0.48
N GLU A 50 27.23 -1.11 0.14
CA GLU A 50 26.47 -2.14 -0.59
C GLU A 50 25.42 -1.51 -1.51
N VAL A 51 24.61 -0.60 -0.97
CA VAL A 51 23.56 0.10 -1.73
C VAL A 51 24.19 0.88 -2.89
N LYS A 52 25.29 1.60 -2.63
CA LYS A 52 26.03 2.37 -3.63
C LYS A 52 26.57 1.47 -4.74
N ALA A 53 27.18 0.33 -4.40
CA ALA A 53 27.73 -0.59 -5.39
C ALA A 53 26.62 -1.14 -6.32
N GLU A 54 25.45 -1.47 -5.77
CA GLU A 54 24.29 -1.90 -6.56
C GLU A 54 23.80 -0.79 -7.51
N ILE A 55 23.70 0.45 -7.02
CA ILE A 55 23.32 1.62 -7.84
C ILE A 55 24.34 1.84 -8.98
N ASP A 56 25.64 1.74 -8.70
CA ASP A 56 26.70 1.91 -9.69
C ASP A 56 26.69 0.83 -10.78
N ILE A 57 26.34 -0.40 -10.42
CA ILE A 57 26.21 -1.51 -11.37
C ILE A 57 24.96 -1.31 -12.24
N MET A 58 23.83 -0.98 -11.62
CA MET A 58 22.56 -0.89 -12.32
C MET A 58 22.44 0.35 -13.19
N SER A 59 23.03 1.48 -12.81
CA SER A 59 23.08 2.68 -13.66
C SER A 59 23.84 2.45 -14.97
N LYS A 60 24.87 1.59 -14.97
CA LYS A 60 25.57 1.18 -16.19
C LYS A 60 24.80 0.14 -17.01
N THR A 61 24.02 -0.71 -16.33
CA THR A 61 23.29 -1.81 -16.97
C THR A 61 21.95 -1.36 -17.56
N LEU A 62 21.25 -0.47 -16.86
CA LEU A 62 19.92 0.05 -17.19
C LEU A 62 19.91 1.59 -17.10
N PRO A 63 20.72 2.31 -17.92
CA PRO A 63 20.83 3.78 -17.85
C PRO A 63 19.50 4.49 -18.15
N GLU A 64 18.62 3.84 -18.92
CA GLU A 64 17.29 4.34 -19.29
C GLU A 64 16.22 4.17 -18.20
N THR A 65 16.61 3.83 -16.96
CA THR A 65 15.67 3.67 -15.85
C THR A 65 14.98 5.00 -15.56
N ARG A 66 13.64 4.99 -15.64
CA ARG A 66 12.79 6.16 -15.38
C ARG A 66 12.11 6.14 -14.00
N ARG A 67 12.00 4.96 -13.40
CA ARG A 67 11.31 4.77 -12.11
C ARG A 67 12.08 3.81 -11.24
N ILE A 68 12.22 4.18 -9.97
CA ILE A 68 12.88 3.39 -8.96
C ILE A 68 11.95 3.22 -7.76
N PHE A 69 11.84 1.98 -7.29
CA PHE A 69 11.09 1.63 -6.10
C PHE A 69 12.05 1.14 -5.01
N LEU A 70 12.03 1.81 -3.86
CA LEU A 70 12.74 1.38 -2.66
C LEU A 70 11.83 0.37 -1.92
N ALA A 71 12.13 -0.91 -2.13
CA ALA A 71 11.28 -2.02 -1.69
C ALA A 71 11.53 -2.40 -0.21
N ASP A 72 10.91 -3.52 0.16
CA ASP A 72 10.66 -3.98 1.53
C ASP A 72 9.65 -3.12 2.30
N GLY A 73 9.28 -3.53 3.50
CA GLY A 73 8.03 -3.13 4.14
C GLY A 73 7.95 -1.69 4.62
N ASP A 74 9.09 -1.01 4.84
CA ASP A 74 9.08 0.37 5.33
C ASP A 74 10.42 1.11 5.19
N ALA A 75 10.82 1.42 3.96
CA ALA A 75 12.07 2.15 3.70
C ALA A 75 12.08 3.56 4.34
N LEU A 76 10.91 4.17 4.59
CA LEU A 76 10.81 5.49 5.22
C LEU A 76 11.29 5.50 6.69
N ASN A 77 11.46 4.33 7.32
CA ASN A 77 12.01 4.23 8.67
C ASN A 77 13.47 4.72 8.79
N LEU A 78 14.22 4.72 7.68
CA LEU A 78 15.60 5.23 7.64
C LEU A 78 15.71 6.66 8.16
N GLU A 79 16.85 6.97 8.77
CA GLU A 79 17.20 8.34 9.13
C GLU A 79 17.21 9.26 7.89
N THR A 80 16.75 10.50 8.08
CA THR A 80 16.46 11.44 6.98
C THR A 80 17.70 11.68 6.10
N ASP A 81 18.85 11.98 6.72
CA ASP A 81 20.11 12.23 6.01
C ASP A 81 20.57 11.02 5.17
N TYR A 82 20.33 9.81 5.67
CA TYR A 82 20.73 8.60 4.96
C TYR A 82 19.85 8.32 3.75
N MET A 83 18.53 8.46 3.91
CA MET A 83 17.59 8.36 2.79
C MET A 83 17.87 9.44 1.73
N GLU A 84 18.13 10.69 2.13
CA GLU A 84 18.51 11.74 1.19
C GLU A 84 19.78 11.42 0.40
N LYS A 85 20.81 10.89 1.09
CA LYS A 85 22.06 10.49 0.45
C LYS A 85 21.80 9.45 -0.65
N ILE A 86 20.95 8.47 -0.39
CA ILE A 86 20.55 7.46 -1.37
C ILE A 86 19.81 8.10 -2.54
N VAL A 87 18.74 8.86 -2.27
CA VAL A 87 17.89 9.44 -3.31
C VAL A 87 18.68 10.38 -4.21
N LYS A 88 19.50 11.27 -3.64
CA LYS A 88 20.38 12.17 -4.41
C LYS A 88 21.33 11.39 -5.32
N TYR A 89 21.92 10.31 -4.81
CA TYR A 89 22.81 9.46 -5.60
C TYR A 89 22.10 8.71 -6.73
N LEU A 90 20.84 8.30 -6.53
CA LEU A 90 20.03 7.73 -7.60
C LEU A 90 19.84 8.72 -8.75
N TYR A 91 19.44 9.97 -8.46
CA TYR A 91 19.30 11.00 -9.50
C TYR A 91 20.63 11.41 -10.14
N GLU A 92 21.76 11.33 -9.41
CA GLU A 92 23.09 11.52 -9.99
C GLU A 92 23.43 10.42 -11.01
N LYS A 93 23.07 9.16 -10.72
CA LYS A 93 23.47 8.00 -11.53
C LYS A 93 22.50 7.64 -12.65
N PHE A 94 21.23 7.99 -12.52
CA PHE A 94 20.20 7.69 -13.51
C PHE A 94 19.70 9.00 -14.13
N PRO A 95 20.28 9.46 -15.26
CA PRO A 95 19.98 10.78 -15.84
C PRO A 95 18.53 10.93 -16.33
N ASN A 96 17.86 9.81 -16.62
CA ASN A 96 16.47 9.76 -17.08
C ASN A 96 15.47 9.43 -15.96
N LEU A 97 15.92 9.42 -14.70
CA LEU A 97 15.07 9.11 -13.55
C LEU A 97 14.01 10.18 -13.34
N GLU A 98 12.75 9.77 -13.30
CA GLU A 98 11.59 10.65 -13.12
C GLU A 98 10.94 10.53 -11.76
N ARG A 99 11.05 9.34 -11.14
CA ARG A 99 10.36 9.06 -9.88
C ARG A 99 11.11 8.07 -9.02
N VAL A 100 11.23 8.42 -7.74
CA VAL A 100 11.56 7.48 -6.66
C VAL A 100 10.37 7.36 -5.72
N SER A 101 10.00 6.13 -5.37
CA SER A 101 8.87 5.80 -4.50
C SER A 101 9.24 4.71 -3.49
N CYS A 102 8.49 4.59 -2.39
CA CYS A 102 8.68 3.54 -1.40
C CYS A 102 7.38 3.17 -0.68
N TYR A 103 7.37 2.03 0.02
CA TYR A 103 6.38 1.80 1.08
C TYR A 103 6.65 2.72 2.27
N ALA A 104 5.58 3.20 2.90
CA ALA A 104 5.66 4.03 4.10
C ALA A 104 4.56 3.68 5.09
N MET A 105 4.94 3.47 6.35
CA MET A 105 3.96 3.31 7.42
C MET A 105 3.42 4.65 7.92
N PRO A 106 2.12 4.75 8.27
CA PRO A 106 1.54 5.98 8.82
C PRO A 106 2.34 6.54 10.00
N MET A 107 2.79 5.68 10.92
CA MET A 107 3.54 6.10 12.10
C MET A 107 4.92 6.67 11.76
N ASN A 108 5.58 6.16 10.71
CA ASN A 108 6.88 6.66 10.29
C ASN A 108 6.80 7.97 9.49
N VAL A 109 5.71 8.20 8.76
CA VAL A 109 5.38 9.55 8.25
C VAL A 109 5.16 10.52 9.42
N LEU A 110 4.48 10.08 10.49
CA LEU A 110 4.24 10.95 11.65
C LEU A 110 5.51 11.22 12.47
N LYS A 111 6.44 10.27 12.55
CA LYS A 111 7.70 10.39 13.30
C LYS A 111 8.63 11.48 12.74
N LYS A 112 8.73 11.60 11.41
CA LYS A 112 9.55 12.64 10.75
C LYS A 112 8.93 14.02 10.89
N THR A 113 9.69 15.08 11.11
CA THR A 113 9.15 16.45 11.12
C THR A 113 8.66 16.88 9.72
N PRO A 114 7.81 17.91 9.60
CA PRO A 114 7.47 18.48 8.30
C PRO A 114 8.70 18.92 7.49
N GLU A 115 9.73 19.45 8.16
CA GLU A 115 10.97 19.89 7.53
C GLU A 115 11.78 18.70 6.99
N GLU A 116 11.88 17.60 7.74
CA GLU A 116 12.52 16.37 7.29
C GLU A 116 11.80 15.78 6.07
N LEU A 117 10.47 15.70 6.12
CA LEU A 117 9.67 15.25 4.98
C LEU A 117 9.85 16.18 3.77
N LYS A 118 9.92 17.50 3.99
CA LYS A 118 10.15 18.46 2.91
C LYS A 118 11.52 18.26 2.27
N SER A 119 12.56 18.10 3.08
CA SER A 119 13.92 17.88 2.60
C SER A 119 14.03 16.57 1.80
N LEU A 120 13.38 15.50 2.26
CA LEU A 120 13.28 14.24 1.49
C LEU A 120 12.51 14.43 0.17
N ARG A 121 11.40 15.18 0.19
CA ARG A 121 10.61 15.47 -1.01
C ARG A 121 11.41 16.25 -2.05
N ASP A 122 12.16 17.25 -1.59
CA ASP A 122 13.02 18.13 -2.38
C ASP A 122 14.26 17.36 -2.91
N SER A 123 14.72 16.33 -2.19
CA SER A 123 15.77 15.42 -2.66
C SER A 123 15.33 14.51 -3.82
N GLY A 124 14.02 14.36 -4.03
CA GLY A 124 13.44 13.61 -5.15
C GLY A 124 12.67 12.34 -4.77
N LEU A 125 12.43 12.07 -3.48
CA LEU A 125 11.49 11.02 -3.06
C LEU A 125 10.07 11.54 -3.26
N ASN A 126 9.33 11.03 -4.24
CA ASN A 126 8.11 11.73 -4.71
C ASN A 126 6.80 11.10 -4.22
N MET A 127 6.82 9.80 -3.88
CA MET A 127 5.60 9.04 -3.72
C MET A 127 5.70 7.96 -2.65
N PHE A 128 4.62 7.82 -1.87
CA PHE A 128 4.47 6.76 -0.87
C PHE A 128 3.33 5.81 -1.22
N TYR A 129 3.59 4.52 -0.97
CA TYR A 129 2.56 3.49 -0.84
C TYR A 129 2.25 3.29 0.63
N LEU A 130 1.02 3.62 1.03
CA LEU A 130 0.62 3.64 2.44
C LEU A 130 -0.58 2.74 2.70
N GLY A 131 -0.45 1.82 3.65
CA GLY A 131 -1.54 0.91 4.03
C GLY A 131 -2.55 1.57 4.97
N ILE A 132 -3.76 1.87 4.48
CA ILE A 132 -4.92 2.18 5.32
C ILE A 132 -5.45 0.88 5.92
N GLU A 133 -5.57 -0.17 5.11
CA GLU A 133 -6.14 -1.49 5.39
C GLU A 133 -7.63 -1.45 5.77
N SER A 134 -7.98 -0.73 6.84
CA SER A 134 -9.31 -0.48 7.36
C SER A 134 -9.36 0.90 8.01
N GLY A 135 -10.49 1.60 7.93
CA GLY A 135 -10.71 2.81 8.73
C GLY A 135 -11.48 2.58 10.04
N SER A 136 -11.72 1.34 10.45
CA SER A 136 -12.28 1.01 11.77
C SER A 136 -11.15 0.76 12.77
N ASP A 137 -11.12 1.54 13.85
CA ASP A 137 -10.16 1.37 14.96
C ASP A 137 -10.30 0.00 15.65
N LEU A 138 -11.51 -0.57 15.68
CA LEU A 138 -11.73 -1.92 16.18
C LEU A 138 -10.95 -2.94 15.34
N ILE A 139 -11.08 -2.88 14.02
CA ILE A 139 -10.42 -3.81 13.11
C ILE A 139 -8.92 -3.57 13.10
N LEU A 140 -8.47 -2.31 13.03
CA LEU A 140 -7.05 -1.96 13.09
C LEU A 140 -6.38 -2.51 14.36
N LYS A 141 -7.09 -2.48 15.50
CA LYS A 141 -6.63 -3.10 16.76
C LYS A 141 -6.61 -4.63 16.68
N LYS A 142 -7.69 -5.26 16.19
CA LYS A 142 -7.81 -6.72 16.03
C LYS A 142 -6.71 -7.31 15.14
N VAL A 143 -6.26 -6.56 14.15
CA VAL A 143 -5.18 -7.01 13.25
C VAL A 143 -3.80 -6.47 13.61
N THR A 144 -3.70 -5.76 14.74
CA THR A 144 -2.45 -5.20 15.26
C THR A 144 -1.76 -4.31 14.23
N LYS A 145 -2.46 -3.38 13.57
CA LYS A 145 -1.87 -2.50 12.54
C LYS A 145 -0.91 -1.44 13.11
N GLY A 146 -1.02 -1.15 14.42
CA GLY A 146 -0.20 -0.11 15.07
C GLY A 146 -0.60 1.32 14.67
N ALA A 147 -1.82 1.52 14.17
CA ALA A 147 -2.36 2.81 13.78
C ALA A 147 -3.87 2.89 14.09
N THR A 148 -4.40 4.10 14.13
CA THR A 148 -5.84 4.40 14.20
C THR A 148 -6.26 5.15 12.94
N ALA A 149 -7.55 5.20 12.65
CA ALA A 149 -8.11 6.01 11.57
C ALA A 149 -7.62 7.46 11.67
N ALA A 150 -7.60 8.03 12.88
CA ALA A 150 -7.11 9.37 13.12
C ALA A 150 -5.62 9.54 12.82
N THR A 151 -4.76 8.57 13.18
CA THR A 151 -3.31 8.66 12.86
C THR A 151 -3.08 8.49 11.36
N ILE A 152 -3.82 7.60 10.68
CA ILE A 152 -3.77 7.41 9.23
C ILE A 152 -4.15 8.70 8.50
N ILE A 153 -5.27 9.34 8.86
CA ILE A 153 -5.70 10.61 8.25
C ILE A 153 -4.62 11.69 8.42
N ARG A 154 -4.06 11.82 9.63
CA ARG A 154 -2.98 12.79 9.90
C ARG A 154 -1.72 12.50 9.08
N ALA A 155 -1.33 11.24 8.96
CA ALA A 155 -0.17 10.83 8.17
C ALA A 155 -0.38 11.18 6.69
N CYS A 156 -1.54 10.85 6.13
CA CYS A 156 -1.86 11.17 4.74
C CYS A 156 -1.82 12.67 4.48
N LYS A 157 -2.50 13.47 5.32
CA LYS A 157 -2.51 14.93 5.18
C LYS A 157 -1.10 15.52 5.28
N LYS A 158 -0.34 15.13 6.30
CA LYS A 158 1.03 15.61 6.49
C LYS A 158 1.93 15.35 5.29
N ALA A 159 1.85 14.15 4.68
CA ALA A 159 2.62 13.86 3.47
C ALA A 159 2.15 14.69 2.27
N MET A 160 0.84 14.84 2.06
CA MET A 160 0.32 15.62 0.92
C MET A 160 0.56 17.13 1.07
N ASP A 161 0.51 17.67 2.29
CA ASP A 161 0.81 19.08 2.58
C ASP A 161 2.25 19.45 2.18
N VAL A 162 3.15 18.47 2.20
CA VAL A 162 4.55 18.60 1.76
C VAL A 162 4.71 18.34 0.24
N GLY A 163 3.67 17.86 -0.43
CA GLY A 163 3.64 17.63 -1.88
C GLY A 163 3.97 16.20 -2.31
N TYR A 164 3.86 15.21 -1.42
CA TYR A 164 3.97 13.79 -1.79
C TYR A 164 2.72 13.29 -2.52
N ILE A 165 2.94 12.43 -3.53
CA ILE A 165 1.89 11.61 -4.11
C ILE A 165 1.62 10.43 -3.17
N LEU A 166 0.36 10.14 -2.89
CA LEU A 166 -0.03 9.01 -2.04
C LEU A 166 -0.84 7.98 -2.81
N SER A 167 -0.39 6.73 -2.75
CA SER A 167 -1.17 5.57 -3.16
C SER A 167 -1.52 4.73 -1.93
N CYS A 168 -2.76 4.87 -1.49
CA CYS A 168 -3.26 4.16 -0.32
C CYS A 168 -3.82 2.79 -0.67
N MET A 169 -3.67 1.82 0.24
CA MET A 169 -4.21 0.45 0.09
C MET A 169 -5.25 0.17 1.16
N ILE A 170 -6.35 -0.50 0.77
CA ILE A 170 -7.39 -1.03 1.67
C ILE A 170 -7.57 -2.52 1.42
N ILE A 171 -8.12 -3.25 2.39
CA ILE A 171 -8.30 -4.71 2.30
C ILE A 171 -9.77 -5.06 2.53
N LEU A 172 -10.48 -5.39 1.44
CA LEU A 172 -11.83 -5.93 1.50
C LEU A 172 -11.82 -7.26 2.28
N GLY A 173 -12.87 -7.49 3.06
CA GLY A 173 -13.04 -8.66 3.90
C GLY A 173 -12.26 -8.66 5.21
N LEU A 174 -11.47 -7.61 5.51
CA LEU A 174 -10.63 -7.58 6.72
C LEU A 174 -11.44 -7.60 8.03
N GLY A 175 -12.66 -7.08 8.00
CA GLY A 175 -13.60 -7.16 9.13
C GLY A 175 -14.33 -8.50 9.26
N GLY A 176 -14.22 -9.39 8.27
CA GLY A 176 -15.09 -10.55 8.13
C GLY A 176 -16.57 -10.14 8.01
N LYS A 177 -17.47 -11.12 8.00
CA LYS A 177 -18.93 -10.84 7.94
C LYS A 177 -19.41 -10.04 9.15
N THR A 178 -18.83 -10.30 10.32
CA THR A 178 -19.24 -9.70 11.60
C THR A 178 -19.08 -8.17 11.60
N HIS A 179 -17.93 -7.67 11.13
CA HIS A 179 -17.60 -6.23 11.18
C HIS A 179 -17.58 -5.55 9.80
N SER A 180 -18.10 -6.21 8.76
CA SER A 180 -18.08 -5.71 7.37
C SER A 180 -18.63 -4.27 7.24
N LYS A 181 -19.79 -3.98 7.82
CA LYS A 181 -20.37 -2.61 7.76
C LYS A 181 -19.51 -1.57 8.46
N GLU A 182 -18.93 -1.91 9.62
CA GLU A 182 -18.08 -1.00 10.36
C GLU A 182 -16.76 -0.74 9.61
N HIS A 183 -16.17 -1.81 9.07
CA HIS A 183 -14.99 -1.77 8.21
C HIS A 183 -15.17 -0.78 7.07
N ILE A 184 -16.24 -0.96 6.28
CA ILE A 184 -16.47 -0.17 5.07
C ILE A 184 -16.82 1.27 5.40
N ARG A 185 -17.67 1.50 6.40
CA ARG A 185 -17.99 2.86 6.87
C ARG A 185 -16.73 3.61 7.31
N GLY A 186 -15.94 3.03 8.21
CA GLY A 186 -14.72 3.68 8.70
C GLY A 186 -13.70 3.91 7.58
N THR A 187 -13.56 2.96 6.66
CA THR A 187 -12.65 3.10 5.51
C THR A 187 -13.07 4.24 4.59
N ALA A 188 -14.37 4.39 4.30
CA ALA A 188 -14.89 5.53 3.55
C ALA A 188 -14.65 6.86 4.28
N GLU A 189 -14.84 6.90 5.60
CA GLU A 189 -14.56 8.09 6.42
C GLU A 189 -13.09 8.52 6.32
N VAL A 190 -12.14 7.57 6.41
CA VAL A 190 -10.70 7.84 6.22
C VAL A 190 -10.41 8.36 4.82
N ILE A 191 -10.95 7.73 3.77
CA ILE A 191 -10.75 8.16 2.38
C ILE A 191 -11.33 9.55 2.16
N ASN A 192 -12.53 9.84 2.63
CA ASN A 192 -13.17 11.15 2.49
C ASN A 192 -12.40 12.25 3.23
N ALA A 193 -11.87 11.93 4.41
CA ALA A 193 -11.12 12.88 5.22
C ALA A 193 -9.70 13.14 4.68
N SER A 194 -9.09 12.17 4.01
CA SER A 194 -7.70 12.26 3.53
C SER A 194 -7.59 12.57 2.03
N ALA A 195 -8.52 12.09 1.19
CA ALA A 195 -8.54 12.26 -0.26
C ALA A 195 -7.17 12.01 -0.94
N PRO A 196 -6.56 10.81 -0.80
CA PRO A 196 -5.26 10.51 -1.40
C PRO A 196 -5.36 10.43 -2.93
N HIS A 197 -4.24 10.61 -3.62
CA HIS A 197 -4.19 10.60 -5.09
C HIS A 197 -4.66 9.27 -5.70
N TYR A 198 -4.31 8.15 -5.06
CA TYR A 198 -4.73 6.82 -5.47
C TYR A 198 -5.25 6.01 -4.27
N VAL A 199 -6.27 5.19 -4.52
CA VAL A 199 -6.74 4.14 -3.59
C VAL A 199 -6.82 2.81 -4.33
N GLY A 200 -6.05 1.83 -3.84
CA GLY A 200 -6.08 0.44 -4.29
C GLY A 200 -6.86 -0.44 -3.31
N ALA A 201 -7.89 -1.13 -3.77
CA ALA A 201 -8.61 -2.12 -2.97
C ALA A 201 -8.09 -3.53 -3.27
N LEU A 202 -7.53 -4.18 -2.26
CA LEU A 202 -7.14 -5.58 -2.26
C LEU A 202 -8.26 -6.40 -1.58
N THR A 203 -8.17 -7.72 -1.68
CA THR A 203 -9.07 -8.64 -0.96
C THR A 203 -8.21 -9.44 0.01
N LEU A 204 -8.69 -9.63 1.24
CA LEU A 204 -7.97 -10.36 2.28
C LEU A 204 -7.54 -11.73 1.76
N TYR A 205 -6.24 -11.97 1.81
CA TYR A 205 -5.63 -13.25 1.50
C TYR A 205 -4.77 -13.66 2.69
N LEU A 206 -5.14 -14.76 3.36
CA LEU A 206 -4.43 -15.28 4.52
C LEU A 206 -3.60 -16.50 4.10
N GLU A 207 -2.28 -16.35 4.12
CA GLU A 207 -1.35 -17.45 3.93
C GLU A 207 -1.43 -18.44 5.10
N ASN A 208 -1.10 -19.71 4.84
CA ASN A 208 -1.21 -20.75 5.86
C ASN A 208 -0.36 -20.46 7.11
N GLY A 209 0.78 -19.79 6.95
CA GLY A 209 1.68 -19.45 8.06
C GLY A 209 1.09 -18.48 9.08
N ILE A 210 0.20 -17.58 8.66
CA ILE A 210 -0.35 -16.52 9.52
C ILE A 210 -1.81 -16.75 9.96
N LYS A 211 -2.49 -17.79 9.46
CA LYS A 211 -3.92 -18.02 9.75
C LYS A 211 -4.23 -18.13 11.24
N GLU A 212 -3.41 -18.86 12.00
CA GLU A 212 -3.64 -19.05 13.44
C GLU A 212 -3.28 -17.80 14.24
N GLU A 213 -2.20 -17.09 13.87
CA GLU A 213 -1.88 -15.79 14.44
C GLU A 213 -3.01 -14.78 14.19
N PHE A 214 -3.52 -14.73 12.96
CA PHE A 214 -4.64 -13.88 12.56
C PHE A 214 -5.85 -14.14 13.46
N LYS A 215 -6.33 -15.39 13.55
CA LYS A 215 -7.49 -15.76 14.38
C LYS A 215 -7.26 -15.40 15.85
N THR A 216 -6.07 -15.69 16.37
CA THR A 216 -5.70 -15.42 17.77
C THR A 216 -5.74 -13.92 18.06
N LYS A 217 -5.09 -13.09 17.24
CA LYS A 217 -5.07 -11.63 17.40
C LYS A 217 -6.44 -11.00 17.14
N PHE A 218 -7.22 -11.55 16.20
CA PHE A 218 -8.58 -11.08 15.91
C PHE A 218 -9.52 -11.23 17.13
N GLY A 219 -9.27 -12.25 17.97
CA GLY A 219 -9.82 -12.38 19.31
C GLY A 219 -11.28 -12.83 19.38
N GLU A 220 -11.86 -13.28 18.25
CA GLU A 220 -13.21 -13.83 18.14
C GLU A 220 -13.33 -14.70 16.87
N PRO A 221 -14.39 -15.52 16.73
CA PRO A 221 -14.61 -16.30 15.52
C PRO A 221 -14.66 -15.42 14.26
N PHE A 222 -13.69 -15.60 13.37
CA PHE A 222 -13.63 -14.90 12.10
C PHE A 222 -14.37 -15.67 11.02
N ILE A 223 -15.42 -15.05 10.46
CA ILE A 223 -16.16 -15.60 9.32
C ILE A 223 -15.74 -14.81 8.07
N PRO A 224 -15.03 -15.44 7.12
CA PRO A 224 -14.60 -14.75 5.90
C PRO A 224 -15.81 -14.38 5.04
N VAL A 225 -15.71 -13.26 4.33
CA VAL A 225 -16.64 -12.88 3.27
C VAL A 225 -16.37 -13.74 2.03
N ASN A 226 -17.42 -14.07 1.27
CA ASN A 226 -17.29 -14.67 -0.06
C ASN A 226 -17.17 -13.58 -1.15
N ASP A 227 -17.03 -13.99 -2.41
CA ASP A 227 -16.84 -13.07 -3.53
C ASP A 227 -18.01 -12.09 -3.73
N SER A 228 -19.25 -12.55 -3.53
CA SER A 228 -20.44 -11.70 -3.63
C SER A 228 -20.47 -10.67 -2.49
N GLU A 229 -20.15 -11.10 -1.28
CA GLU A 229 -20.10 -10.23 -0.10
C GLU A 229 -18.95 -9.22 -0.20
N SER A 230 -17.80 -9.61 -0.78
CA SER A 230 -16.72 -8.66 -1.09
C SER A 230 -17.13 -7.64 -2.17
N LEU A 231 -17.97 -8.04 -3.13
CA LEU A 231 -18.55 -7.12 -4.12
C LEU A 231 -19.58 -6.18 -3.48
N ASP A 232 -20.36 -6.65 -2.51
CA ASP A 232 -21.26 -5.82 -1.69
C ASP A 232 -20.49 -4.80 -0.87
N GLU A 233 -19.37 -5.20 -0.24
CA GLU A 233 -18.46 -4.28 0.46
C GLU A 233 -17.92 -3.19 -0.46
N LEU A 234 -17.54 -3.56 -1.69
CA LEU A 234 -17.03 -2.62 -2.68
C LEU A 234 -18.10 -1.62 -3.13
N GLU A 235 -19.34 -2.09 -3.33
CA GLU A 235 -20.48 -1.22 -3.64
C GLU A 235 -20.76 -0.21 -2.52
N ASP A 236 -20.84 -0.68 -1.26
CA ASP A 236 -21.09 0.18 -0.10
C ASP A 236 -19.95 1.20 0.08
N LEU A 237 -18.70 0.77 -0.10
CA LEU A 237 -17.54 1.66 -0.04
C LEU A 237 -17.64 2.78 -1.08
N ILE A 238 -17.82 2.41 -2.35
CA ILE A 238 -17.89 3.37 -3.46
C ILE A 238 -19.09 4.31 -3.28
N GLY A 239 -20.23 3.79 -2.81
CA GLY A 239 -21.42 4.58 -2.49
C GLY A 239 -21.15 5.65 -1.42
N ARG A 240 -20.29 5.36 -0.43
CA ARG A 240 -19.94 6.26 0.68
C ARG A 240 -18.80 7.24 0.38
N ILE A 241 -17.95 6.96 -0.62
CA ILE A 241 -16.89 7.88 -0.99
C ILE A 241 -17.48 9.15 -1.60
N ASP A 242 -17.16 10.29 -1.01
CA ASP A 242 -17.65 11.63 -1.35
C ASP A 242 -16.50 12.64 -1.24
N VAL A 243 -15.52 12.48 -2.12
CA VAL A 243 -14.34 13.34 -2.23
C VAL A 243 -14.57 14.43 -3.26
N LYS A 244 -14.09 15.65 -2.95
CA LYS A 244 -14.15 16.79 -3.88
C LYS A 244 -13.00 16.77 -4.89
N ASN A 245 -11.85 16.28 -4.46
CA ASN A 245 -10.64 16.18 -5.29
C ASN A 245 -10.62 14.86 -6.03
N GLU A 246 -9.86 14.82 -7.12
CA GLU A 246 -9.69 13.59 -7.89
C GLU A 246 -8.98 12.50 -7.08
N VAL A 247 -9.60 11.32 -7.02
CA VAL A 247 -9.03 10.13 -6.40
C VAL A 247 -9.12 8.97 -7.39
N ILE A 248 -7.98 8.47 -7.83
CA ILE A 248 -7.91 7.35 -8.77
C ILE A 248 -8.12 6.05 -7.97
N PHE A 249 -9.26 5.40 -8.20
CA PHE A 249 -9.65 4.19 -7.49
C PHE A 249 -9.46 2.93 -8.34
N ARG A 250 -8.85 1.89 -7.76
CA ARG A 250 -8.58 0.62 -8.43
C ARG A 250 -8.85 -0.55 -7.50
N ALA A 251 -9.77 -1.43 -7.87
CA ALA A 251 -9.91 -2.78 -7.32
C ALA A 251 -9.55 -3.76 -8.44
N ASN A 252 -8.25 -3.90 -8.72
CA ASN A 252 -7.73 -4.72 -9.82
C ASN A 252 -6.49 -5.53 -9.44
N HIS A 253 -6.16 -5.58 -8.15
CA HIS A 253 -5.09 -6.38 -7.61
C HIS A 253 -5.29 -7.87 -7.95
N GLY A 254 -4.20 -8.65 -7.94
CA GLY A 254 -4.24 -10.09 -8.18
C GLY A 254 -5.28 -10.82 -7.30
N SER A 255 -5.46 -10.33 -6.09
CA SER A 255 -6.35 -10.90 -5.07
C SER A 255 -7.85 -10.68 -5.36
N ASN A 256 -8.22 -9.67 -6.15
CA ASN A 256 -9.62 -9.31 -6.31
C ASN A 256 -10.36 -10.31 -7.20
N ALA A 257 -11.57 -10.67 -6.78
CA ALA A 257 -12.51 -11.47 -7.56
C ALA A 257 -13.09 -10.69 -8.74
N TYR A 258 -13.36 -9.40 -8.56
CA TYR A 258 -13.95 -8.50 -9.55
C TYR A 258 -13.05 -7.30 -9.81
N THR A 259 -13.01 -6.84 -11.07
CA THR A 259 -12.20 -5.68 -11.46
C THR A 259 -13.03 -4.42 -11.61
N ILE A 260 -12.82 -3.45 -10.72
CA ILE A 260 -13.40 -2.11 -10.77
C ILE A 260 -12.30 -1.06 -10.88
N LYS A 261 -12.52 -0.05 -11.72
CA LYS A 261 -11.63 1.09 -11.88
C LYS A 261 -12.45 2.32 -12.22
N GLY A 262 -12.04 3.46 -11.68
CA GLY A 262 -12.60 4.77 -11.99
C GLY A 262 -11.83 5.86 -11.27
N THR A 263 -12.21 7.10 -11.51
CA THR A 263 -11.70 8.28 -10.83
C THR A 263 -12.87 8.97 -10.14
N PHE A 264 -12.80 9.13 -8.81
CA PHE A 264 -13.79 9.93 -8.10
C PHE A 264 -13.52 11.42 -8.31
N PRO A 265 -14.55 12.28 -8.30
CA PRO A 265 -15.98 11.92 -8.20
C PRO A 265 -16.62 11.47 -9.53
N GLN A 266 -15.94 11.66 -10.66
CA GLN A 266 -16.52 11.59 -12.01
C GLN A 266 -17.10 10.22 -12.37
N ASP A 267 -16.38 9.13 -12.03
CA ASP A 267 -16.75 7.77 -12.41
C ASP A 267 -17.55 7.03 -11.33
N LYS A 268 -18.00 7.72 -10.26
CA LYS A 268 -18.69 7.07 -9.13
C LYS A 268 -19.90 6.26 -9.59
N GLN A 269 -20.79 6.88 -10.37
CA GLN A 269 -21.99 6.20 -10.85
C GLN A 269 -21.65 5.07 -11.82
N THR A 270 -20.70 5.28 -12.74
CA THR A 270 -20.22 4.26 -13.67
C THR A 270 -19.68 3.02 -12.94
N MET A 271 -18.95 3.21 -11.83
CA MET A 271 -18.46 2.10 -11.01
C MET A 271 -19.61 1.36 -10.31
N LEU A 272 -20.60 2.07 -9.76
CA LEU A 272 -21.77 1.45 -9.12
C LEU A 272 -22.63 0.67 -10.11
N ASP A 273 -22.89 1.22 -11.29
CA ASP A 273 -23.64 0.56 -12.35
C ASP A 273 -22.93 -0.72 -12.81
N LYS A 274 -21.60 -0.67 -12.92
CA LYS A 274 -20.78 -1.84 -13.26
C LYS A 274 -20.86 -2.92 -12.18
N ILE A 275 -20.86 -2.54 -10.90
CA ILE A 275 -21.02 -3.49 -9.80
C ILE A 275 -22.41 -4.12 -9.83
N SER A 276 -23.46 -3.31 -10.00
CA SER A 276 -24.84 -3.80 -10.15
C SER A 276 -24.97 -4.81 -11.29
N TRP A 277 -24.30 -4.56 -12.43
CA TRP A 277 -24.23 -5.51 -13.54
C TRP A 277 -23.48 -6.80 -13.15
N MET A 278 -22.32 -6.70 -12.49
CA MET A 278 -21.54 -7.88 -12.06
C MET A 278 -22.30 -8.78 -11.08
N LYS A 279 -23.12 -8.21 -10.19
CA LYS A 279 -23.97 -9.00 -9.27
C LYS A 279 -24.97 -9.89 -10.02
N GLN A 280 -25.36 -9.52 -11.24
CA GLN A 280 -26.24 -10.31 -12.10
C GLN A 280 -25.48 -11.26 -13.03
N HIS A 281 -24.15 -11.13 -13.12
CA HIS A 281 -23.26 -11.85 -14.04
C HIS A 281 -22.08 -12.48 -13.28
N PRO A 282 -22.33 -13.41 -12.34
CA PRO A 282 -21.28 -14.00 -11.50
C PRO A 282 -20.23 -14.78 -12.29
N GLU A 283 -20.49 -15.15 -13.54
CA GLU A 283 -19.56 -15.81 -14.44
C GLU A 283 -18.32 -14.97 -14.80
N VAL A 284 -18.37 -13.64 -14.61
CA VAL A 284 -17.22 -12.75 -14.88
C VAL A 284 -16.19 -12.72 -13.75
N VAL A 285 -16.46 -13.44 -12.66
CA VAL A 285 -15.56 -13.53 -11.52
C VAL A 285 -14.21 -14.11 -11.95
N ARG A 286 -13.12 -13.52 -11.48
CA ARG A 286 -11.78 -14.10 -11.67
C ARG A 286 -11.73 -15.46 -10.95
N PRO A 287 -11.40 -16.58 -11.61
CA PRO A 287 -11.30 -17.87 -10.94
C PRO A 287 -10.28 -17.87 -9.79
N THR A 288 -10.56 -18.57 -8.69
CA THR A 288 -9.68 -18.61 -7.49
C THR A 288 -8.25 -19.03 -7.82
N GLY A 289 -8.04 -19.98 -8.74
CA GLY A 289 -6.71 -20.43 -9.17
C GLY A 289 -5.90 -19.39 -9.97
N LEU A 290 -6.52 -18.30 -10.40
CA LEU A 290 -5.86 -17.16 -11.07
C LEU A 290 -5.71 -15.95 -10.14
N ARG A 291 -6.09 -16.07 -8.86
CA ARG A 291 -5.93 -15.02 -7.85
C ARG A 291 -4.63 -15.25 -7.08
N GLY A 292 -3.98 -14.16 -6.70
CA GLY A 292 -2.73 -14.19 -5.94
C GLY A 292 -2.45 -12.87 -5.25
N PHE A 293 -1.59 -12.91 -4.24
CA PHE A 293 -1.10 -11.75 -3.53
C PHE A 293 0.23 -11.29 -4.12
#